data_AF-A0A7V9FN24-F1
#
_entry.id   AF-A0A7V9FN24-F1
#
_cell.length_a   1.000
_cell.length_b   1.000
_cell.length_c   1.000
_cell.angle_alpha   90.00
_cell.angle_beta   90.00
_cell.angle_gamma   90.00
#
_symmetry.space_group_name_H-M   'P 1'
#
loop_
_entity.id
_entity.type
_entity.pdbx_description
1 polymer ?
#
loop_
_entity_poly.entity_id
_entity_poly.type
_entity_poly.pdbx_seq_one_letter_code
_entity_poly.pdbx_strand_id
1 'polypeptide(L)'
;MNARGARIELLAGVVAVIGWLLAVLVLEAFGDSPADDAGPQQLLEYFQNEEGSIYIGAICFFVGSGALLWFGGVLREAIAATGLDRLATIAFGATVATAVLTMGLLVPQVSAAFEANESEGPLSPEAAQALWVAGDGFFVAAEFTAATLLLAVALATLRSRMLPTWLAWLSLVIALVLVIPPIGWAALIFGFPIWILLVTFFLWKRTETEPALTPGA
;
A
#
# COMPACT_ATOMS: atom_id res chain seq x y z
N MET A 1 13.00 12.08 -19.02
CA MET A 1 12.69 12.75 -17.74
C MET A 1 13.98 13.40 -17.22
N ASN A 2 13.96 14.65 -16.78
CA ASN A 2 15.15 15.27 -16.17
C ASN A 2 15.34 14.71 -14.74
N ALA A 3 16.59 14.55 -14.29
CA ALA A 3 16.93 13.83 -13.05
C ALA A 3 16.24 14.36 -11.78
N ARG A 4 15.78 15.62 -11.79
CA ARG A 4 15.04 16.25 -10.69
C ARG A 4 13.58 15.76 -10.59
N GLY A 5 12.92 15.51 -11.72
CA GLY A 5 11.54 14.98 -11.76
C GLY A 5 11.47 13.54 -11.24
N ALA A 6 12.38 12.68 -11.72
CA ALA A 6 12.48 11.30 -11.29
C ALA A 6 12.73 11.15 -9.76
N ARG A 7 13.48 12.08 -9.16
CA ARG A 7 13.71 12.10 -7.71
C ARG A 7 12.45 12.44 -6.91
N ILE A 8 11.66 13.41 -7.39
CA ILE A 8 10.41 13.79 -6.70
C ILE A 8 9.41 12.64 -6.78
N GLU A 9 9.32 11.95 -7.92
CA GLU A 9 8.42 10.81 -8.09
C GLU A 9 8.83 9.60 -7.22
N LEU A 10 10.14 9.41 -6.98
CA LEU A 10 10.63 8.37 -6.05
C LEU A 10 10.19 8.60 -4.60
N LEU A 11 9.98 9.86 -4.18
CA LEU A 11 9.45 10.16 -2.85
C LEU A 11 8.03 9.64 -2.66
N ALA A 12 7.29 9.33 -3.73
CA ALA A 12 5.96 8.73 -3.63
C ALA A 12 5.97 7.41 -2.84
N GLY A 13 7.03 6.60 -2.94
CA GLY A 13 7.16 5.39 -2.12
C GLY A 13 7.29 5.69 -0.62
N VAL A 14 8.03 6.75 -0.26
CA VAL A 14 8.15 7.20 1.14
C VAL A 14 6.82 7.78 1.64
N VAL A 15 6.16 8.61 0.81
CA VAL A 15 4.85 9.18 1.13
C VAL A 15 3.81 8.09 1.32
N ALA A 16 3.84 7.02 0.52
CA ALA A 16 2.96 5.87 0.69
C ALA A 16 3.07 5.27 2.08
N VAL A 17 4.29 4.95 2.50
CA VAL A 17 4.57 4.34 3.80
C VAL A 17 4.23 5.30 4.95
N ILE A 18 4.58 6.58 4.85
CA ILE A 18 4.23 7.59 5.87
C ILE A 18 2.71 7.72 5.99
N GLY A 19 1.99 7.76 4.87
CA GLY A 19 0.52 7.85 4.87
C GLY A 19 -0.13 6.68 5.62
N TRP A 20 0.31 5.45 5.36
CA TRP A 20 -0.18 4.27 6.07
C TRP A 20 0.21 4.26 7.56
N LEU A 21 1.45 4.65 7.90
CA LEU A 21 1.88 4.74 9.29
C LEU A 21 1.09 5.80 10.07
N LEU A 22 0.81 6.95 9.46
CA LEU A 22 -0.02 8.00 10.05
C LEU A 22 -1.47 7.52 10.22
N ALA A 23 -2.00 6.77 9.25
CA ALA A 23 -3.33 6.20 9.37
C ALA A 23 -3.43 5.24 10.56
N VAL A 24 -2.48 4.29 10.68
CA VAL A 24 -2.42 3.38 11.83
C VAL A 24 -2.27 4.15 13.14
N LEU A 25 -1.39 5.17 13.17
CA LEU A 25 -1.23 6.00 14.36
C LEU A 25 -2.54 6.70 14.76
N VAL A 26 -3.28 7.27 13.79
CA VAL A 26 -4.55 7.95 14.04
C VAL A 26 -5.61 6.99 14.54
N LEU A 27 -5.80 5.85 13.86
CA LEU A 27 -6.84 4.89 14.22
C LEU A 27 -6.55 4.22 15.57
N GLU A 28 -5.32 3.74 15.76
CA GLU A 28 -4.95 2.92 16.91
C GLU A 28 -4.58 3.74 18.16
N ALA A 29 -3.80 4.82 18.00
CA ALA A 29 -3.29 5.57 19.15
C ALA A 29 -4.20 6.73 19.57
N PHE A 30 -4.99 7.26 18.64
CA PHE A 30 -5.89 8.38 18.92
C PHE A 30 -7.37 8.01 18.82
N GLY A 31 -7.72 6.97 18.06
CA GLY A 31 -9.09 6.61 17.75
C GLY A 31 -9.70 5.45 18.52
N ASP A 32 -9.08 4.95 19.60
CA ASP A 32 -9.59 3.80 20.38
C ASP A 32 -10.12 2.63 19.52
N SER A 33 -9.38 2.31 18.45
CA SER A 33 -9.71 1.23 17.51
C SER A 33 -10.04 -0.06 18.27
N PRO A 34 -11.20 -0.69 18.02
CA PRO A 34 -11.61 -1.89 18.74
C PRO A 34 -10.64 -3.06 18.51
N ALA A 35 -10.46 -3.89 19.55
CA ALA A 35 -9.68 -5.12 19.43
C ALA A 35 -10.33 -6.15 18.49
N ASP A 36 -9.55 -7.11 18.00
CA ASP A 36 -10.00 -8.14 17.03
C ASP A 36 -11.21 -8.98 17.50
N ASP A 37 -11.44 -9.09 18.80
CA ASP A 37 -12.56 -9.84 19.40
C ASP A 37 -13.73 -8.93 19.85
N ALA A 38 -13.73 -7.67 19.43
CA ALA A 38 -14.76 -6.70 19.79
C ALA A 38 -16.17 -7.15 19.34
N GLY A 39 -17.13 -6.97 20.25
CA GLY A 39 -18.51 -7.31 20.00
C GLY A 39 -19.22 -6.31 19.07
N PRO A 40 -20.36 -6.68 18.46
CA PRO A 40 -21.14 -5.81 17.58
C PRO A 40 -21.47 -4.42 18.17
N GLN A 41 -21.86 -4.37 19.46
CA GLN A 41 -22.14 -3.11 20.15
C GLN A 41 -20.91 -2.21 20.27
N GLN A 42 -19.74 -2.77 20.57
CA GLN A 42 -18.50 -2.00 20.68
C GLN A 42 -18.09 -1.41 19.33
N LEU A 43 -18.26 -2.17 18.25
CA LEU A 43 -18.02 -1.67 16.89
C LEU A 43 -18.99 -0.53 16.51
N LEU A 44 -20.26 -0.63 16.90
CA LEU A 44 -21.22 0.45 16.70
C LEU A 44 -20.83 1.72 17.48
N GLU A 45 -20.46 1.56 18.76
CA GLU A 45 -20.01 2.67 19.62
C GLU A 45 -18.76 3.34 19.03
N TYR A 46 -17.80 2.57 18.49
CA TYR A 46 -16.65 3.10 17.79
C TYR A 46 -17.05 3.96 16.58
N PHE A 47 -17.92 3.47 15.70
CA PHE A 47 -18.37 4.24 14.54
C PHE A 47 -19.14 5.51 14.91
N GLN A 48 -19.84 5.52 16.05
CA GLN A 48 -20.58 6.69 16.55
C GLN A 48 -19.67 7.73 17.21
N ASN A 49 -18.60 7.30 17.89
CA ASN A 49 -17.82 8.19 18.75
C ASN A 49 -16.47 8.61 18.13
N GLU A 50 -15.93 7.83 17.19
CA GLU A 50 -14.56 8.00 16.67
C GLU A 50 -14.53 8.43 15.19
N GLU A 51 -15.63 9.02 14.69
CA GLU A 51 -15.78 9.47 13.30
C GLU A 51 -14.60 10.32 12.81
N GLY A 52 -14.13 11.28 13.63
CA GLY A 52 -13.00 12.14 13.27
C GLY A 52 -11.71 11.34 13.05
N SER A 53 -11.42 10.40 13.94
CA SER A 53 -10.26 9.51 13.84
C SER A 53 -10.36 8.60 12.62
N ILE A 54 -11.55 8.05 12.35
CA ILE A 54 -11.84 7.21 11.17
C ILE A 54 -11.58 7.99 9.88
N TYR A 55 -12.12 9.20 9.74
CA TYR A 55 -11.95 9.98 8.51
C TYR A 55 -10.52 10.45 8.31
N ILE A 56 -9.85 10.97 9.36
CA ILE A 56 -8.45 11.40 9.23
C ILE A 56 -7.56 10.20 8.91
N GLY A 57 -7.76 9.08 9.61
CA GLY A 57 -7.05 7.82 9.36
C GLY A 57 -7.25 7.33 7.92
N ALA A 58 -8.50 7.28 7.46
CA ALA A 58 -8.84 6.91 6.08
C ALA A 58 -8.22 7.84 5.04
N ILE A 59 -8.23 9.16 5.25
CA ILE A 59 -7.60 10.12 4.34
C ILE A 59 -6.09 9.88 4.27
N CYS A 60 -5.41 9.72 5.42
CA CYS A 60 -3.98 9.41 5.45
C CYS A 60 -3.68 8.11 4.70
N PHE A 61 -4.52 7.09 4.90
CA PHE A 61 -4.38 5.79 4.26
C PHE A 61 -4.59 5.89 2.73
N PHE A 62 -5.63 6.58 2.28
CA PHE A 62 -5.94 6.77 0.86
C PHE A 62 -4.88 7.60 0.15
N VAL A 63 -4.35 8.64 0.79
CA VAL A 63 -3.20 9.39 0.27
C VAL A 63 -1.99 8.47 0.14
N GLY A 64 -1.74 7.61 1.13
CA GLY A 64 -0.67 6.62 1.08
C GLY A 64 -0.83 5.65 -0.10
N SER A 65 -2.01 5.05 -0.26
CA SER A 65 -2.32 4.15 -1.37
C SER A 65 -2.32 4.87 -2.72
N GLY A 66 -2.70 6.15 -2.78
CA GLY A 66 -2.57 6.97 -3.98
C GLY A 66 -1.11 7.22 -4.36
N ALA A 67 -0.24 7.48 -3.38
CA ALA A 67 1.19 7.63 -3.60
C ALA A 67 1.84 6.31 -4.07
N LEU A 68 1.32 5.15 -3.65
CA LEU A 68 1.75 3.84 -4.17
C LEU A 68 1.54 3.73 -5.70
N LEU A 69 0.49 4.35 -6.26
CA LEU A 69 0.28 4.38 -7.71
C LEU A 69 1.42 5.11 -8.44
N TRP A 70 1.86 6.25 -7.91
CA TRP A 70 2.99 6.99 -8.47
C TRP A 70 4.28 6.21 -8.37
N PHE A 71 4.54 5.57 -7.23
CA PHE A 71 5.66 4.66 -7.08
C PHE A 71 5.61 3.50 -8.09
N GLY A 72 4.42 2.95 -8.37
CA GLY A 72 4.18 1.95 -9.41
C GLY A 72 4.56 2.44 -10.81
N GLY A 73 4.27 3.70 -11.13
CA GLY A 73 4.68 4.34 -12.39
C GLY A 73 6.21 4.36 -12.53
N VAL A 74 6.91 4.79 -11.49
CA VAL A 74 8.38 4.81 -11.46
C VAL A 74 8.97 3.40 -11.63
N LEU A 75 8.40 2.41 -10.93
CA LEU A 75 8.80 1.01 -11.06
C LEU A 75 8.59 0.47 -12.48
N ARG A 76 7.45 0.79 -13.09
CA ARG A 76 7.14 0.41 -14.47
C ARG A 76 8.20 0.94 -15.43
N GLU A 77 8.55 2.21 -15.32
CA GLU A 77 9.57 2.82 -16.17
C GLU A 77 10.95 2.18 -15.94
N ALA A 78 11.33 1.95 -14.69
CA ALA A 78 12.60 1.32 -14.34
C ALA A 78 12.72 -0.11 -14.90
N ILE A 79 11.64 -0.89 -14.89
CA ILE A 79 11.60 -2.24 -15.48
C ILE A 79 11.61 -2.17 -17.01
N ALA A 80 10.79 -1.29 -17.60
CA ALA A 80 10.68 -1.14 -19.05
C ALA A 80 12.02 -0.72 -19.69
N ALA A 81 12.80 0.14 -19.02
CA ALA A 81 14.14 0.55 -19.45
C ALA A 81 15.13 -0.62 -19.59
N THR A 82 14.81 -1.81 -19.05
CA THR A 82 15.62 -3.03 -19.18
C THR A 82 15.19 -3.92 -20.36
N GLY A 83 14.20 -3.50 -21.16
CA GLY A 83 13.62 -4.28 -22.26
C GLY A 83 12.62 -5.36 -21.81
N LEU A 84 12.13 -5.28 -20.57
CA LEU A 84 11.22 -6.26 -19.97
C LEU A 84 9.78 -5.73 -19.88
N ASP A 85 9.24 -5.23 -21.00
CA ASP A 85 7.94 -4.52 -21.06
C ASP A 85 6.76 -5.31 -20.48
N ARG A 86 6.75 -6.64 -20.67
CA ARG A 86 5.70 -7.51 -20.10
C ARG A 86 5.75 -7.50 -18.57
N LEU A 87 6.93 -7.61 -17.97
CA LEU A 87 7.07 -7.58 -16.52
C LEU A 87 6.79 -6.18 -15.97
N ALA A 88 7.16 -5.12 -16.68
CA ALA A 88 6.80 -3.75 -16.34
C ALA A 88 5.26 -3.57 -16.29
N THR A 89 4.56 -4.10 -17.29
CA THR A 89 3.10 -4.03 -17.37
C THR A 89 2.42 -4.82 -16.25
N ILE A 90 2.90 -6.03 -15.95
CA ILE A 90 2.37 -6.85 -14.85
C ILE A 90 2.61 -6.15 -13.50
N ALA A 91 3.83 -5.65 -13.26
CA ALA A 91 4.16 -4.94 -12.03
C ALA A 91 3.23 -3.74 -11.84
N PHE A 92 3.06 -2.90 -12.86
CA PHE A 92 2.18 -1.74 -12.77
C PHE A 92 0.71 -2.12 -12.51
N GLY A 93 0.16 -3.08 -13.26
CA GLY A 93 -1.21 -3.54 -13.05
C GLY A 93 -1.43 -4.11 -11.65
N ALA A 94 -0.46 -4.86 -11.13
CA ALA A 94 -0.48 -5.37 -9.76
C ALA A 94 -0.36 -4.25 -8.71
N THR A 95 0.43 -3.21 -8.96
CA THR A 95 0.47 -2.02 -8.10
C THR A 95 -0.87 -1.31 -8.05
N VAL A 96 -1.52 -1.12 -9.20
CA VAL A 96 -2.86 -0.50 -9.27
C VAL A 96 -3.87 -1.33 -8.48
N ALA A 97 -3.90 -2.65 -8.69
CA ALA A 97 -4.80 -3.52 -7.96
C ALA A 97 -4.54 -3.49 -6.45
N THR A 98 -3.27 -3.51 -6.02
CA THR A 98 -2.87 -3.41 -4.61
C THR A 98 -3.30 -2.08 -3.99
N ALA A 99 -3.09 -0.96 -4.70
CA ALA A 99 -3.49 0.36 -4.21
C ALA A 99 -5.01 0.46 -4.02
N VAL A 100 -5.80 -0.02 -4.99
CA VAL A 100 -7.27 0.01 -4.91
C VAL A 100 -7.79 -0.92 -3.82
N LEU A 101 -7.25 -2.14 -3.71
CA LEU A 101 -7.68 -3.10 -2.70
C LEU A 101 -7.29 -2.64 -1.29
N THR A 102 -6.10 -2.08 -1.10
CA THR A 102 -5.73 -1.48 0.19
C THR A 102 -6.65 -0.31 0.55
N MET A 103 -7.03 0.57 -0.39
CA MET A 103 -8.05 1.60 -0.10
C MET A 103 -9.38 0.97 0.35
N GLY A 104 -9.78 -0.15 -0.26
CA GLY A 104 -10.97 -0.91 0.12
C GLY A 104 -11.00 -1.40 1.56
N LEU A 105 -9.85 -1.45 2.25
CA LEU A 105 -9.76 -1.83 3.67
C LEU A 105 -10.58 -0.91 4.58
N LEU A 106 -10.48 0.41 4.35
CA LEU A 106 -11.12 1.41 5.22
C LEU A 106 -12.43 1.98 4.64
N VAL A 107 -12.76 1.68 3.38
CA VAL A 107 -14.03 2.15 2.77
C VAL A 107 -15.27 1.69 3.57
N PRO A 108 -15.38 0.43 4.02
CA PRO A 108 -16.50 0.00 4.85
C PRO A 108 -16.60 0.76 6.18
N GLN A 109 -15.46 1.04 6.83
CA GLN A 109 -15.42 1.77 8.10
C GLN A 109 -15.83 3.23 7.93
N VAL A 110 -15.38 3.89 6.86
CA VAL A 110 -15.82 5.25 6.49
C VAL A 110 -17.33 5.27 6.26
N SER A 111 -17.87 4.26 5.57
CA SER A 111 -19.31 4.15 5.32
C SER A 111 -20.10 3.90 6.61
N ALA A 112 -19.56 3.11 7.54
CA ALA A 112 -20.16 2.86 8.83
C ALA A 112 -20.21 4.13 9.70
N ALA A 113 -19.11 4.87 9.78
CA ALA A 113 -19.05 6.14 10.50
C ALA A 113 -20.02 7.18 9.92
N PHE A 114 -20.10 7.27 8.59
CA PHE A 114 -21.05 8.15 7.92
C PHE A 114 -22.50 7.77 8.21
N GLU A 115 -22.86 6.49 8.09
CA GLU A 115 -24.23 6.05 8.39
C GLU A 115 -24.58 6.24 9.87
N ALA A 116 -23.61 6.06 10.78
CA ALA A 116 -23.82 6.21 12.22
C ALA A 116 -24.08 7.67 12.65
N ASN A 117 -23.57 8.66 11.92
CA ASN A 117 -23.57 10.07 12.36
C ASN A 117 -24.33 11.03 11.43
N GLU A 118 -24.40 10.74 10.13
CA GLU A 118 -24.89 11.67 9.11
C GLU A 118 -26.16 11.18 8.39
N SER A 119 -26.58 9.92 8.60
CA SER A 119 -27.80 9.35 8.04
C SER A 119 -28.99 9.44 9.00
N GLU A 120 -30.22 9.48 8.45
CA GLU A 120 -31.45 9.49 9.26
C GLU A 120 -31.79 8.10 9.86
N GLY A 121 -31.18 7.03 9.34
CA GLY A 121 -31.39 5.66 9.81
C GLY A 121 -30.35 5.22 10.84
N PRO A 122 -30.72 4.51 11.92
CA PRO A 122 -29.74 4.02 12.87
C PRO A 122 -28.95 2.84 12.29
N LEU A 123 -27.61 2.94 12.29
CA LEU A 123 -26.74 1.80 12.04
C LEU A 123 -26.96 0.74 13.15
N SER A 124 -27.30 -0.50 12.76
CA SER A 124 -27.45 -1.58 13.74
C SER A 124 -26.09 -2.15 14.14
N PRO A 125 -25.96 -2.74 15.34
CA PRO A 125 -24.74 -3.43 15.78
C PRO A 125 -24.28 -4.52 14.80
N GLU A 126 -25.21 -5.30 14.25
CA GLU A 126 -24.91 -6.37 13.30
C GLU A 126 -24.42 -5.80 11.95
N ALA A 127 -24.98 -4.67 11.51
CA ALA A 127 -24.50 -3.97 10.32
C ALA A 127 -23.10 -3.37 10.53
N ALA A 128 -22.82 -2.82 11.72
CA ALA A 128 -21.49 -2.37 12.11
C ALA A 128 -20.46 -3.51 12.04
N GLN A 129 -20.78 -4.68 12.62
CA GLN A 129 -19.91 -5.86 12.54
C GLN A 129 -19.70 -6.34 11.11
N ALA A 130 -20.76 -6.36 10.28
CA ALA A 130 -20.64 -6.76 8.88
C ALA A 130 -19.72 -5.82 8.09
N LEU A 131 -19.81 -4.50 8.31
CA LEU A 131 -18.94 -3.51 7.67
C LEU A 131 -17.49 -3.62 8.17
N TRP A 132 -17.27 -3.88 9.45
CA TRP A 132 -15.93 -4.11 10.00
C TRP A 132 -15.22 -5.26 9.28
N VAL A 133 -15.84 -6.45 9.25
CA VAL A 133 -15.28 -7.65 8.63
C VAL A 133 -15.21 -7.54 7.09
N ALA A 134 -16.04 -6.71 6.46
CA ALA A 134 -15.98 -6.49 5.02
C ALA A 134 -14.62 -5.94 4.56
N GLY A 135 -13.92 -5.18 5.40
CA GLY A 135 -12.57 -4.70 5.13
C GLY A 135 -11.54 -5.83 4.96
N ASP A 136 -11.68 -6.92 5.71
CA ASP A 136 -10.74 -8.05 5.69
C ASP A 136 -10.68 -8.74 4.33
N GLY A 137 -11.82 -8.80 3.62
CA GLY A 137 -11.85 -9.35 2.26
C GLY A 137 -10.95 -8.56 1.29
N PHE A 138 -10.94 -7.23 1.43
CA PHE A 138 -10.05 -6.36 0.66
C PHE A 138 -8.59 -6.52 1.08
N PHE A 139 -8.34 -6.67 2.39
CA PHE A 139 -7.00 -6.94 2.92
C PHE A 139 -6.40 -8.19 2.28
N VAL A 140 -7.12 -9.32 2.34
CA VAL A 140 -6.67 -10.60 1.78
C VAL A 140 -6.45 -10.48 0.27
N ALA A 141 -7.37 -9.85 -0.45
CA ALA A 141 -7.20 -9.64 -1.89
C ALA A 141 -5.95 -8.79 -2.21
N ALA A 142 -5.65 -7.78 -1.40
CA ALA A 142 -4.47 -6.94 -1.55
C ALA A 142 -3.17 -7.74 -1.35
N GLU A 143 -3.15 -8.76 -0.48
CA GLU A 143 -1.99 -9.64 -0.30
C GLU A 143 -1.61 -10.35 -1.60
N PHE A 144 -2.58 -10.92 -2.32
CA PHE A 144 -2.35 -11.63 -3.57
C PHE A 144 -1.87 -10.70 -4.70
N THR A 145 -2.41 -9.47 -4.76
CA THR A 145 -1.97 -8.50 -5.77
C THR A 145 -0.59 -7.94 -5.44
N ALA A 146 -0.28 -7.71 -4.16
CA ALA A 146 1.05 -7.30 -3.71
C ALA A 146 2.08 -8.41 -3.98
N ALA A 147 1.72 -9.68 -3.76
CA ALA A 147 2.56 -10.83 -4.11
C ALA A 147 2.86 -10.87 -5.62
N THR A 148 1.86 -10.58 -6.45
CA THR A 148 2.03 -10.50 -7.91
C THR A 148 2.99 -9.38 -8.32
N LEU A 149 2.88 -8.21 -7.69
CA LEU A 149 3.81 -7.10 -7.88
C LEU A 149 5.24 -7.51 -7.51
N LEU A 150 5.42 -8.05 -6.31
CA LEU A 150 6.73 -8.48 -5.80
C LEU A 150 7.37 -9.55 -6.68
N LEU A 151 6.59 -10.52 -7.16
CA LEU A 151 7.04 -11.55 -8.09
C LEU A 151 7.50 -10.94 -9.43
N ALA A 152 6.72 -10.03 -10.00
CA ALA A 152 7.08 -9.36 -11.26
C ALA A 152 8.38 -8.56 -11.13
N VAL A 153 8.53 -7.80 -10.03
CA VAL A 153 9.76 -7.05 -9.74
C VAL A 153 10.95 -7.99 -9.50
N ALA A 154 10.76 -9.06 -8.74
CA ALA A 154 11.81 -10.05 -8.49
C ALA A 154 12.35 -10.66 -9.80
N LEU A 155 11.46 -11.11 -10.67
CA LEU A 155 11.82 -11.69 -11.96
C LEU A 155 12.51 -10.67 -12.86
N ALA A 156 12.04 -9.41 -12.86
CA ALA A 156 12.70 -8.34 -13.60
C ALA A 156 14.12 -8.12 -13.08
N THR A 157 14.30 -8.01 -11.76
CA THR A 157 15.60 -7.82 -11.11
C THR A 157 16.55 -8.99 -11.36
N LEU A 158 16.09 -10.24 -11.30
CA LEU A 158 16.93 -11.41 -11.57
C LEU A 158 17.41 -11.45 -13.03
N ARG A 159 16.62 -10.94 -13.98
CA ARG A 159 16.95 -10.93 -15.41
C ARG A 159 17.82 -9.75 -15.82
N SER A 160 17.59 -8.57 -15.26
CA SER A 160 18.25 -7.33 -15.69
C SER A 160 19.30 -6.80 -14.72
N ARG A 161 19.31 -7.29 -13.47
CA ARG A 161 20.12 -6.75 -12.36
C ARG A 161 19.87 -5.26 -12.11
N MET A 162 18.66 -4.77 -12.41
CA MET A 162 18.25 -3.38 -12.16
C MET A 162 18.25 -3.01 -10.66
N LEU A 163 18.16 -4.00 -9.77
CA LEU A 163 18.27 -3.84 -8.33
C LEU A 163 19.26 -4.90 -7.81
N PRO A 164 19.75 -4.77 -6.56
CA PRO A 164 20.58 -5.81 -5.96
C PRO A 164 19.86 -7.18 -6.00
N THR A 165 20.59 -8.24 -6.31
CA THR A 165 20.02 -9.58 -6.46
C THR A 165 19.42 -10.12 -5.16
N TRP A 166 19.98 -9.76 -4.00
CA TRP A 166 19.40 -10.12 -2.71
C TRP A 166 18.00 -9.54 -2.51
N LEU A 167 17.72 -8.35 -3.08
CA LEU A 167 16.41 -7.72 -3.00
C LEU A 167 15.38 -8.47 -3.84
N ALA A 168 15.79 -9.12 -4.93
CA ALA A 168 14.90 -10.02 -5.67
C ALA A 168 14.51 -11.24 -4.85
N TRP A 169 15.46 -11.85 -4.14
CA TRP A 169 15.17 -12.97 -3.24
C TRP A 169 14.28 -12.55 -2.07
N LEU A 170 14.52 -11.37 -1.50
CA LEU A 170 13.64 -10.80 -0.49
C LEU A 170 12.22 -10.61 -1.03
N SER A 171 12.06 -10.04 -2.24
CA SER A 171 10.75 -9.92 -2.89
C SER A 171 10.03 -11.26 -3.04
N LEU A 172 10.76 -12.32 -3.44
CA LEU A 172 10.19 -13.66 -3.57
C LEU A 172 9.75 -14.24 -2.23
N VAL A 173 10.52 -14.03 -1.16
CA VAL A 173 10.16 -14.49 0.20
C VAL A 173 8.91 -13.75 0.68
N ILE A 174 8.85 -12.43 0.53
CA ILE A 174 7.67 -11.63 0.92
C ILE A 174 6.45 -12.07 0.10
N ALA A 175 6.60 -12.24 -1.22
CA ALA A 175 5.52 -12.72 -2.09
C ALA A 175 5.00 -14.11 -1.68
N LEU A 176 5.90 -15.01 -1.28
CA LEU A 176 5.52 -16.34 -0.81
C LEU A 176 4.76 -16.27 0.52
N VAL A 177 5.18 -15.43 1.46
CA VAL A 177 4.48 -15.27 2.74
C VAL A 177 3.10 -14.64 2.56
N LEU A 178 2.97 -13.63 1.67
CA LEU A 178 1.70 -12.97 1.37
C LEU A 178 0.60 -13.92 0.89
N VAL A 179 0.94 -15.00 0.18
CA VAL A 179 -0.06 -15.97 -0.31
C VAL A 179 -0.40 -17.06 0.70
N ILE A 180 0.10 -16.97 1.94
CA ILE A 180 -0.19 -17.90 3.04
C ILE A 180 -1.14 -17.19 4.02
N PRO A 181 -2.47 -17.38 3.92
CA PRO A 181 -3.44 -16.53 4.62
C PRO A 181 -3.24 -16.39 6.14
N PRO A 182 -2.85 -17.44 6.89
CA PRO A 182 -2.63 -17.29 8.34
C PRO A 182 -1.50 -16.34 8.74
N ILE A 183 -0.55 -16.04 7.84
CA ILE A 183 0.65 -15.26 8.14
C ILE A 183 0.93 -14.14 7.12
N GLY A 184 0.12 -14.03 6.06
CA GLY A 184 0.27 -13.03 5.00
C GLY A 184 0.22 -11.61 5.53
N TRP A 185 -0.59 -11.38 6.57
CA TRP A 185 -0.79 -10.08 7.19
C TRP A 185 0.53 -9.42 7.62
N ALA A 186 1.46 -10.20 8.19
CA ALA A 186 2.74 -9.69 8.65
C ALA A 186 3.62 -9.23 7.47
N ALA A 187 3.53 -9.94 6.34
CA ALA A 187 4.23 -9.55 5.12
C ALA A 187 3.61 -8.30 4.49
N LEU A 188 2.28 -8.12 4.55
CA LEU A 188 1.63 -6.93 4.01
C LEU A 188 1.85 -5.69 4.89
N ILE A 189 1.75 -5.83 6.22
CA ILE A 189 1.89 -4.71 7.16
C ILE A 189 3.35 -4.29 7.34
N PHE A 190 4.28 -5.24 7.43
CA PHE A 190 5.70 -4.94 7.70
C PHE A 190 6.57 -5.13 6.47
N GLY A 191 6.51 -6.33 5.86
CA GLY A 191 7.39 -6.71 4.76
C GLY A 191 7.27 -5.77 3.56
N PHE A 192 6.05 -5.46 3.15
CA PHE A 192 5.75 -4.68 1.95
C PHE A 192 6.16 -3.20 2.09
N PRO A 193 5.83 -2.47 3.18
CA PRO A 193 6.38 -1.13 3.41
C PRO A 193 7.90 -1.07 3.48
N ILE A 194 8.54 -2.02 4.19
CA ILE A 194 10.01 -2.11 4.24
C ILE A 194 10.57 -2.30 2.82
N TRP A 195 9.95 -3.18 2.03
CA TRP A 195 10.33 -3.41 0.65
C TRP A 195 10.21 -2.15 -0.22
N ILE A 196 9.11 -1.38 -0.10
CA ILE A 196 8.94 -0.11 -0.82
C ILE A 196 10.10 0.84 -0.49
N LEU A 197 10.44 1.01 0.79
CA LEU A 197 11.53 1.88 1.22
C LEU A 197 12.89 1.43 0.65
N LEU A 198 13.17 0.13 0.67
CA LEU A 198 14.39 -0.43 0.10
C LEU A 198 14.47 -0.18 -1.41
N VAL A 199 13.40 -0.45 -2.15
CA VAL A 199 13.34 -0.22 -3.60
C VAL A 199 13.51 1.26 -3.92
N THR A 200 12.79 2.15 -3.22
CA THR A 200 12.95 3.60 -3.35
C THR A 200 14.40 4.01 -3.13
N PHE A 201 15.05 3.53 -2.06
CA PHE A 201 16.44 3.84 -1.76
C PHE A 201 17.40 3.39 -2.87
N PHE A 202 17.26 2.17 -3.40
CA PHE A 202 18.15 1.67 -4.44
C PHE A 202 17.91 2.34 -5.79
N LEU A 203 16.66 2.64 -6.16
CA LEU A 203 16.37 3.42 -7.36
C LEU A 203 16.93 4.84 -7.23
N TRP A 204 16.79 5.47 -6.07
CA TRP A 204 17.36 6.79 -5.79
C TRP A 204 18.89 6.81 -5.99
N LYS A 205 19.60 5.84 -5.41
CA LYS A 205 21.05 5.72 -5.58
C LYS A 205 21.48 5.55 -7.03
N ARG A 206 20.69 4.85 -7.85
CA ARG A 206 20.97 4.71 -9.28
C ARG A 206 20.87 6.05 -10.01
N THR A 207 19.88 6.88 -9.69
CA THR A 207 19.72 8.23 -10.26
C THR A 207 20.82 9.22 -9.83
N GLU A 208 21.54 8.95 -8.74
CA GLU A 208 22.73 9.75 -8.36
C GLU A 208 23.97 9.39 -9.17
N THR A 209 24.04 8.17 -9.70
CA THR A 209 25.24 7.63 -10.34
C THR A 209 25.29 7.95 -11.85
N GLU A 210 24.16 8.27 -12.48
CA GLU A 210 24.14 8.78 -13.86
C GLU A 210 24.56 10.26 -13.89
N PRO A 211 25.73 10.59 -14.48
CA PRO A 211 26.12 11.99 -14.64
C PRO A 211 25.10 12.70 -15.51
N ALA A 212 24.71 13.91 -15.13
CA ALA A 212 23.99 14.79 -16.04
C ALA A 212 24.87 14.98 -17.28
N LEU A 213 24.50 14.34 -18.40
CA LEU A 213 25.08 14.63 -19.70
C LEU A 213 24.90 16.13 -19.92
N THR A 214 25.98 16.89 -19.79
CA THR A 214 26.03 18.31 -20.13
C THR A 214 25.58 18.46 -21.57
N PRO A 215 24.48 19.19 -21.85
CA PRO A 215 24.11 19.51 -23.21
C PRO A 215 25.14 20.50 -23.76
N GLY A 216 25.98 20.04 -24.68
CA GLY A 216 26.77 20.88 -25.61
C GLY A 216 27.87 21.75 -25.00
N ALA A 217 29.11 21.37 -25.28
CA ALA A 217 30.20 22.32 -25.51
C ALA A 217 30.39 22.47 -27.03
#